data_AF-A0A6U3ELU9-F1
#
_entry.id   AF-A0A6U3ELU9-F1
#
_cell.length_a   1.000
_cell.length_b   1.000
_cell.length_c   1.000
_cell.angle_alpha   90.00
_cell.angle_beta   90.00
_cell.angle_gamma   90.00
#
_symmetry.space_group_name_H-M   'P 1'
#
loop_
_entity.id
_entity.type
_entity.pdbx_description
1 polymer ?
#
loop_
_entity_poly.entity_id
_entity_poly.type
_entity_poly.pdbx_seq_one_letter_code
_entity_poly.pdbx_strand_id
1 'polypeptide(L)'
;MSDLAKQYLGKKTFKYIFIPAAFGEPMREMEAPQPQTLQDNKFIESLRKHFTKVGGKMDKKIVESQLAEKMKGKKIDDSMMNELLRQSSVEIVPLSVPVKATKFLSISMYVDDQGIAKNLPKNERASKMALSAGRPTEVRGDAFLGRVFDDQDSWTRVDFTMADCSSDAEWINFARAVNKTGQGPSSMADLKAMMGDKVTMLNNSQPRGGAATAPKEPPSGSTDKYSWKQGGDEIEITISVPPECKSKHVKVKFQTSSIAVEVQGESILQGKLFGTIHTDGSTWSLSGDGKERALSIELEKAKEITWTALLQ
;
A
#
# COMPACT_ATOMS: atom_id res chain seq x y z
N MET A 1 -2.93 25.57 10.45
CA MET A 1 -3.23 24.61 11.55
C MET A 1 -4.72 24.57 11.82
N SER A 2 -5.33 23.40 11.61
CA SER A 2 -6.72 23.13 12.00
C SER A 2 -6.93 23.25 13.52
N ASP A 3 -8.17 23.43 13.97
CA ASP A 3 -8.48 23.50 15.42
C ASP A 3 -8.18 22.18 16.14
N LEU A 4 -8.27 21.05 15.42
CA LEU A 4 -7.88 19.75 15.95
C LEU A 4 -6.35 19.64 16.16
N ALA A 5 -5.55 20.13 15.20
CA ALA A 5 -4.10 20.17 15.37
C ALA A 5 -3.67 21.06 16.56
N LYS A 6 -4.38 22.18 16.79
CA LYS A 6 -4.14 23.05 17.96
C LYS A 6 -4.47 22.35 19.28
N GLN A 7 -5.51 21.51 19.33
CA GLN A 7 -5.89 20.77 20.54
C GLN A 7 -4.82 19.77 20.99
N TYR A 8 -4.04 19.24 20.05
CA TYR A 8 -2.95 18.29 20.32
C TYR A 8 -1.58 18.98 20.40
N LEU A 9 -1.50 20.28 20.14
CA LEU A 9 -0.29 21.07 20.32
C LEU A 9 0.11 21.07 21.82
N GLY A 10 1.27 20.51 22.13
CA GLY A 10 1.78 20.44 23.51
C GLY A 10 1.23 19.29 24.37
N LYS A 11 0.34 18.42 23.83
CA LYS A 11 0.00 17.17 24.52
C LYS A 11 1.23 16.27 24.60
N LYS A 12 1.40 15.59 25.74
CA LYS A 12 2.55 14.68 25.99
C LYS A 12 2.27 13.25 25.57
N THR A 13 1.01 12.85 25.48
CA THR A 13 0.59 11.48 25.18
C THR A 13 -0.60 11.47 24.22
N PHE A 14 -0.85 10.31 23.63
CA PHE A 14 -2.07 9.99 22.88
C PHE A 14 -2.55 8.59 23.24
N LYS A 15 -3.87 8.39 23.09
CA LYS A 15 -4.52 7.09 23.27
C LYS A 15 -4.55 6.27 21.99
N TYR A 16 -4.41 4.97 22.13
CA TYR A 16 -4.56 3.97 21.07
C TYR A 16 -5.23 2.72 21.65
N ILE A 17 -5.72 1.83 20.79
CA ILE A 17 -6.41 0.61 21.24
C ILE A 17 -5.54 -0.62 21.00
N PHE A 18 -5.44 -1.46 22.01
CA PHE A 18 -4.92 -2.81 21.91
C PHE A 18 -6.06 -3.80 21.71
N ILE A 19 -5.93 -4.65 20.68
CA ILE A 19 -6.85 -5.72 20.34
C ILE A 19 -6.11 -7.05 20.48
N PRO A 20 -6.23 -7.73 21.64
CA PRO A 20 -5.60 -9.03 21.82
C PRO A 20 -6.18 -10.06 20.84
N ALA A 21 -5.39 -11.04 20.41
CA ALA A 21 -5.85 -12.14 19.57
C ALA A 21 -6.74 -13.12 20.34
N ALA A 22 -6.48 -13.27 21.63
CA ALA A 22 -7.22 -14.15 22.51
C ALA A 22 -8.68 -13.71 22.64
N PHE A 23 -9.62 -14.60 22.28
CA PHE A 23 -11.05 -14.30 22.30
C PHE A 23 -11.55 -13.83 23.68
N GLY A 24 -11.05 -14.46 24.76
CA GLY A 24 -11.43 -14.15 26.14
C GLY A 24 -10.83 -12.86 26.72
N GLU A 25 -9.88 -12.22 26.03
CA GLU A 25 -9.30 -10.96 26.51
C GLU A 25 -10.03 -9.75 25.88
N PRO A 26 -10.43 -8.74 26.68
CA PRO A 26 -11.07 -7.55 26.17
C PRO A 26 -10.07 -6.61 25.48
N MET A 27 -10.57 -5.82 24.53
CA MET A 27 -9.83 -4.67 23.97
C MET A 27 -9.57 -3.64 25.08
N ARG A 28 -8.45 -2.92 24.99
CA ARG A 28 -8.02 -1.98 26.03
C ARG A 28 -7.52 -0.67 25.43
N GLU A 29 -7.83 0.43 26.10
CA GLU A 29 -7.15 1.70 25.86
C GLU A 29 -5.74 1.63 26.42
N MET A 30 -4.80 2.11 25.61
CA MET A 30 -3.40 2.22 25.94
C MET A 30 -2.94 3.65 25.65
N GLU A 31 -1.88 4.07 26.31
CA GLU A 31 -1.29 5.40 26.10
C GLU A 31 0.16 5.28 25.65
N ALA A 32 0.55 6.18 24.74
CA ALA A 32 1.91 6.30 24.25
C ALA A 32 2.33 7.77 24.25
N PRO A 33 3.64 8.06 24.40
CA PRO A 33 4.15 9.42 24.31
C PRO A 33 3.92 9.98 22.91
N GLN A 34 3.55 11.25 22.83
CA GLN A 34 3.54 11.98 21.57
C GLN A 34 4.96 12.04 21.01
N PRO A 35 5.14 11.81 19.70
CA PRO A 35 6.42 11.96 19.05
C PRO A 35 6.87 13.42 19.10
N GLN A 36 8.13 13.64 19.47
CA GLN A 36 8.71 14.99 19.51
C GLN A 36 9.08 15.51 18.11
N THR A 37 9.35 14.59 17.18
CA THR A 37 9.64 14.87 15.77
C THR A 37 8.95 13.83 14.89
N LEU A 38 8.84 14.10 13.58
CA LEU A 38 8.28 13.14 12.62
C LEU A 38 9.08 11.82 12.54
N GLN A 39 10.35 11.83 12.98
CA GLN A 39 11.20 10.65 13.03
C GLN A 39 11.11 9.87 14.35
N ASP A 40 10.41 10.40 15.37
CA ASP A 40 10.29 9.72 16.66
C ASP A 40 9.35 8.51 16.54
N ASN A 41 9.96 7.33 16.50
CA ASN A 41 9.28 6.05 16.30
C ASN A 41 9.09 5.25 17.59
N LYS A 42 9.25 5.84 18.79
CA LYS A 42 9.13 5.13 20.08
C LYS A 42 7.85 4.31 20.21
N PHE A 43 6.74 4.83 19.69
CA PHE A 43 5.48 4.10 19.66
C PHE A 43 5.60 2.81 18.84
N ILE A 44 6.04 2.90 17.58
CA ILE A 44 6.22 1.74 16.69
C ILE A 44 7.26 0.76 17.26
N GLU A 45 8.35 1.27 17.84
CA GLU A 45 9.35 0.44 18.52
C GLU A 45 8.76 -0.33 19.71
N SER A 46 7.83 0.27 20.46
CA SER A 46 7.14 -0.41 21.56
C SER A 46 6.25 -1.55 21.05
N LEU A 47 5.54 -1.34 19.94
CA LEU A 47 4.73 -2.39 19.29
C LEU A 47 5.62 -3.51 18.75
N ARG A 48 6.75 -3.15 18.13
CA ARG A 48 7.75 -4.13 17.66
C ARG A 48 8.23 -5.02 18.80
N LYS A 49 8.60 -4.42 19.94
CA LYS A 49 9.03 -5.16 21.14
C LYS A 49 7.92 -6.08 21.66
N HIS A 50 6.65 -5.65 21.59
CA HIS A 50 5.51 -6.49 21.94
C HIS A 50 5.43 -7.73 21.05
N PHE A 51 5.48 -7.55 19.72
CA PHE A 51 5.43 -8.66 18.76
C PHE A 51 6.63 -9.60 18.85
N THR A 52 7.83 -9.10 19.17
CA THR A 52 8.99 -9.94 19.47
C THR A 52 8.77 -10.79 20.71
N LYS A 53 8.14 -10.24 21.77
CA LYS A 53 7.92 -10.93 23.05
C LYS A 53 6.79 -11.96 22.96
N VAL A 54 5.72 -11.66 22.23
CA VAL A 54 4.55 -12.53 22.07
C VAL A 54 4.81 -13.66 21.04
N GLY A 55 5.94 -13.60 20.33
CA GLY A 55 6.32 -14.54 19.27
C GLY A 55 6.21 -16.01 19.69
N GLY A 56 5.36 -16.76 18.98
CA GLY A 56 5.31 -18.22 19.04
C GLY A 56 6.51 -18.87 18.33
N LYS A 57 6.66 -20.19 18.46
CA LYS A 57 7.61 -20.94 17.63
C LYS A 57 7.18 -20.84 16.18
N MET A 58 8.01 -20.22 15.34
CA MET A 58 7.74 -20.07 13.90
C MET A 58 7.82 -21.40 13.17
N ASP A 59 6.95 -21.60 12.19
CA ASP A 59 7.00 -22.75 11.31
C ASP A 59 7.98 -22.49 10.16
N LYS A 60 9.10 -23.21 10.17
CA LYS A 60 10.19 -23.09 9.18
C LYS A 60 9.66 -23.26 7.75
N LYS A 61 8.66 -24.11 7.50
CA LYS A 61 8.10 -24.32 6.16
C LYS A 61 7.30 -23.13 5.65
N ILE A 62 6.55 -22.46 6.53
CA ILE A 62 5.78 -21.27 6.17
C ILE A 62 6.73 -20.11 5.86
N VAL A 63 7.78 -19.97 6.69
CA VAL A 63 8.83 -18.97 6.48
C VAL A 63 9.55 -19.24 5.17
N GLU A 64 9.97 -20.48 4.89
CA GLU A 64 10.58 -20.87 3.62
C GLU A 64 9.68 -20.59 2.43
N SER A 65 8.37 -20.88 2.52
CA SER A 65 7.40 -20.57 1.45
C SER A 65 7.27 -19.06 1.21
N GLN A 66 7.11 -18.27 2.27
CA GLN A 66 6.96 -16.81 2.17
C GLN A 66 8.26 -16.12 1.69
N LEU A 67 9.42 -16.64 2.08
CA LEU A 67 10.72 -16.14 1.63
C LEU A 67 11.07 -16.62 0.23
N ALA A 68 10.67 -17.82 -0.18
CA ALA A 68 10.84 -18.29 -1.55
C ALA A 68 10.10 -17.39 -2.55
N GLU A 69 8.88 -16.96 -2.20
CA GLU A 69 8.13 -15.96 -2.97
C GLU A 69 8.85 -14.61 -3.01
N LYS A 70 9.38 -14.13 -1.87
CA LYS A 70 10.04 -12.80 -1.79
C LYS A 70 11.46 -12.75 -2.36
N MET A 71 12.23 -13.86 -2.36
CA MET A 71 13.68 -13.87 -2.65
C MET A 71 14.07 -14.48 -4.01
N LYS A 72 13.13 -14.72 -4.93
CA LYS A 72 13.39 -15.25 -6.30
C LYS A 72 14.40 -16.42 -6.32
N GLY A 73 14.30 -17.36 -5.38
CA GLY A 73 15.09 -18.59 -5.39
C GLY A 73 16.57 -18.49 -4.95
N LYS A 74 17.02 -17.41 -4.29
CA LYS A 74 18.33 -17.43 -3.63
C LYS A 74 18.31 -18.35 -2.40
N LYS A 75 19.30 -19.24 -2.28
CA LYS A 75 19.46 -20.09 -1.09
C LYS A 75 19.73 -19.21 0.14
N ILE A 76 18.86 -19.33 1.14
CA ILE A 76 19.00 -18.68 2.44
C ILE A 76 19.70 -19.69 3.35
N ASP A 77 20.79 -19.29 4.00
CA ASP A 77 21.44 -20.12 5.01
C ASP A 77 20.70 -20.05 6.35
N ASP A 78 20.90 -21.07 7.20
CA ASP A 78 20.18 -21.19 8.48
C ASP A 78 20.49 -20.02 9.44
N SER A 79 21.63 -19.33 9.28
CA SER A 79 22.02 -18.19 10.13
C SER A 79 21.23 -16.93 9.74
N MET A 80 21.13 -16.65 8.45
CA MET A 80 20.37 -15.54 7.89
C MET A 80 18.87 -15.74 8.11
N MET A 81 18.40 -16.99 8.04
CA MET A 81 17.03 -17.35 8.40
C MET A 81 16.76 -17.01 9.87
N ASN A 82 17.60 -17.45 10.81
CA ASN A 82 17.43 -17.17 12.25
C ASN A 82 17.48 -15.67 12.62
N GLU A 83 18.21 -14.86 11.85
CA GLU A 83 18.26 -13.40 12.06
C GLU A 83 17.01 -12.69 11.51
N LEU A 84 16.55 -13.06 10.31
CA LEU A 84 15.27 -12.59 9.75
C LEU A 84 14.09 -12.98 10.64
N LEU A 85 14.16 -14.18 11.23
CA LEU A 85 13.18 -14.71 12.18
C LEU A 85 13.13 -13.94 13.51
N ARG A 86 14.19 -13.19 13.87
CA ARG A 86 14.25 -12.36 15.08
C ARG A 86 13.83 -10.91 14.84
N GLN A 87 13.85 -10.47 13.59
CA GLN A 87 13.38 -9.15 13.19
C GLN A 87 11.88 -9.18 12.90
N SER A 88 11.05 -9.31 13.94
CA SER A 88 9.62 -9.01 13.79
C SER A 88 9.48 -7.55 13.39
N SER A 89 8.75 -7.27 12.31
CA SER A 89 8.46 -5.90 11.88
C SER A 89 6.99 -5.57 12.16
N VAL A 90 6.68 -4.28 12.20
CA VAL A 90 5.31 -3.82 12.41
C VAL A 90 4.73 -3.53 11.03
N GLU A 91 3.77 -4.33 10.59
CA GLU A 91 3.00 -4.02 9.40
C GLU A 91 1.92 -2.98 9.73
N ILE A 92 1.82 -1.93 8.91
CA ILE A 92 0.84 -0.87 9.06
C ILE A 92 -0.22 -1.04 7.98
N VAL A 93 -1.43 -1.40 8.40
CA VAL A 93 -2.60 -1.52 7.53
C VAL A 93 -3.41 -0.21 7.63
N PRO A 94 -3.40 0.65 6.59
CA PRO A 94 -4.16 1.90 6.63
C PRO A 94 -5.64 1.60 6.44
N LEU A 95 -6.46 1.77 7.49
CA LEU A 95 -7.91 1.53 7.42
C LEU A 95 -8.66 2.72 6.81
N SER A 96 -8.17 3.93 7.09
CA SER A 96 -8.70 5.19 6.57
C SER A 96 -7.55 6.09 6.15
N VAL A 97 -7.79 6.98 5.19
CA VAL A 97 -6.81 7.97 4.73
C VAL A 97 -7.18 9.39 5.14
N PRO A 98 -6.21 10.29 5.34
CA PRO A 98 -6.47 11.65 5.73
C PRO A 98 -6.75 12.50 4.49
N VAL A 99 -8.02 12.57 4.14
CA VAL A 99 -8.56 13.41 3.06
C VAL A 99 -9.58 14.38 3.65
N LYS A 100 -10.02 15.37 2.87
CA LYS A 100 -11.05 16.32 3.33
C LYS A 100 -12.31 15.63 3.86
N ALA A 101 -12.73 14.54 3.21
CA ALA A 101 -13.91 13.76 3.61
C ALA A 101 -13.76 13.11 5.00
N THR A 102 -12.53 12.76 5.41
CA THR A 102 -12.23 12.19 6.74
C THR A 102 -11.77 13.26 7.74
N LYS A 103 -11.94 14.55 7.40
CA LYS A 103 -11.43 15.68 8.19
C LYS A 103 -9.91 15.58 8.42
N PHE A 104 -9.19 15.03 7.43
CA PHE A 104 -7.75 14.78 7.49
C PHE A 104 -7.33 13.78 8.59
N LEU A 105 -8.25 12.92 9.03
CA LEU A 105 -7.96 11.84 9.97
C LEU A 105 -7.65 10.54 9.24
N SER A 106 -6.53 9.94 9.61
CA SER A 106 -6.10 8.61 9.20
C SER A 106 -6.21 7.66 10.39
N ILE A 107 -6.67 6.44 10.12
CA ILE A 107 -6.73 5.36 11.10
C ILE A 107 -5.91 4.22 10.55
N SER A 108 -4.96 3.74 11.34
CA SER A 108 -4.05 2.67 10.95
C SER A 108 -4.09 1.56 11.98
N MET A 109 -4.09 0.33 11.49
CA MET A 109 -3.90 -0.87 12.29
C MET A 109 -2.43 -1.31 12.20
N TYR A 110 -1.85 -1.66 13.34
CA TYR A 110 -0.49 -2.16 13.47
C TYR A 110 -0.56 -3.63 13.84
N VAL A 111 0.00 -4.48 13.00
CA VAL A 111 -0.06 -5.95 13.14
C VAL A 111 1.34 -6.54 13.01
N ASP A 112 1.47 -7.79 13.46
CA ASP A 112 2.69 -8.58 13.28
C ASP A 112 2.78 -9.06 11.82
N ASP A 113 3.79 -8.60 11.08
CA ASP A 113 4.02 -9.00 9.68
C ASP A 113 4.32 -10.50 9.51
N GLN A 114 4.70 -11.15 10.61
CA GLN A 114 5.00 -12.57 10.68
C GLN A 114 3.90 -13.36 11.37
N GLY A 115 2.72 -12.78 11.64
CA GLY A 115 1.65 -13.46 12.37
C GLY A 115 1.23 -14.81 11.75
N ILE A 116 1.25 -14.90 10.41
CA ILE A 116 0.99 -16.17 9.68
C ILE A 116 2.14 -17.16 9.90
N ALA A 117 3.40 -16.73 9.74
CA ALA A 117 4.59 -17.57 9.92
C ALA A 117 4.77 -18.08 11.36
N LYS A 118 4.37 -17.27 12.34
CA LYS A 118 4.30 -17.59 13.76
C LYS A 118 3.10 -18.49 14.12
N ASN A 119 2.25 -18.83 13.13
CA ASN A 119 1.00 -19.57 13.31
C ASN A 119 0.14 -18.97 14.43
N LEU A 120 0.07 -17.64 14.50
CA LEU A 120 -0.72 -16.96 15.52
C LEU A 120 -2.21 -17.16 15.27
N PRO A 121 -3.04 -17.19 16.33
CA PRO A 121 -4.48 -17.30 16.19
C PRO A 121 -5.04 -16.12 15.39
N LYS A 122 -6.09 -16.38 14.60
CA LYS A 122 -6.79 -15.33 13.88
C LYS A 122 -7.46 -14.38 14.86
N ASN A 123 -7.24 -13.09 14.68
CA ASN A 123 -7.87 -12.04 15.47
C ASN A 123 -9.16 -11.59 14.80
N GLU A 124 -10.25 -12.27 15.14
CA GLU A 124 -11.58 -12.01 14.56
C GLU A 124 -12.03 -10.55 14.76
N ARG A 125 -11.69 -9.93 15.90
CA ARG A 125 -12.05 -8.53 16.18
C ARG A 125 -11.35 -7.58 15.23
N ALA A 126 -10.03 -7.71 15.09
CA ALA A 126 -9.24 -6.89 14.20
C ALA A 126 -9.64 -7.10 12.73
N SER A 127 -9.74 -8.35 12.27
CA SER A 127 -10.15 -8.66 10.90
C SER A 127 -11.53 -8.13 10.53
N LYS A 128 -12.52 -8.25 11.43
CA LYS A 128 -13.86 -7.70 11.19
C LYS A 128 -13.87 -6.17 11.14
N MET A 129 -13.00 -5.51 11.91
CA MET A 129 -12.88 -4.06 11.85
C MET A 129 -12.28 -3.59 10.52
N ALA A 130 -11.22 -4.27 10.06
CA ALA A 130 -10.62 -3.97 8.75
C ALA A 130 -11.63 -4.20 7.61
N LEU A 131 -12.34 -5.33 7.64
CA LEU A 131 -13.44 -5.62 6.72
C LEU A 131 -14.52 -4.52 6.75
N SER A 132 -14.91 -4.06 7.95
CA SER A 132 -15.93 -3.01 8.11
C SER A 132 -15.48 -1.69 7.51
N ALA A 133 -14.18 -1.36 7.57
CA ALA A 133 -13.59 -0.20 6.93
C ALA A 133 -13.46 -0.34 5.40
N GLY A 134 -13.86 -1.47 4.81
CA GLY A 134 -13.73 -1.73 3.37
C GLY A 134 -12.34 -2.21 2.96
N ARG A 135 -11.54 -2.72 3.90
CA ARG A 135 -10.21 -3.31 3.65
C ARG A 135 -10.12 -4.69 4.29
N PRO A 136 -10.61 -5.74 3.61
CA PRO A 136 -10.52 -7.09 4.11
C PRO A 136 -9.05 -7.46 4.37
N THR A 137 -8.71 -7.72 5.63
CA THR A 137 -7.36 -8.14 6.04
C THR A 137 -7.47 -9.26 7.06
N GLU A 138 -6.83 -10.39 6.78
CA GLU A 138 -6.71 -11.48 7.75
C GLU A 138 -5.59 -11.16 8.75
N VAL A 139 -5.98 -10.79 9.97
CA VAL A 139 -5.06 -10.39 11.03
C VAL A 139 -4.76 -11.62 11.88
N ARG A 140 -3.47 -11.95 12.01
CA ARG A 140 -2.97 -13.05 12.83
C ARG A 140 -2.21 -12.50 14.03
N GLY A 141 -2.64 -12.87 15.23
CA GLY A 141 -2.08 -12.35 16.47
C GLY A 141 -2.67 -11.02 16.92
N ASP A 142 -1.98 -10.37 17.83
CA ASP A 142 -2.43 -9.12 18.42
C ASP A 142 -2.42 -7.98 17.38
N ALA A 143 -3.28 -6.99 17.59
CA ALA A 143 -3.32 -5.79 16.76
C ALA A 143 -3.44 -4.53 17.61
N PHE A 144 -3.00 -3.41 17.06
CA PHE A 144 -3.15 -2.09 17.67
C PHE A 144 -3.78 -1.11 16.69
N LEU A 145 -4.61 -0.19 17.18
CA LEU A 145 -5.24 0.85 16.36
C LEU A 145 -4.84 2.23 16.85
N GLY A 146 -4.36 3.06 15.94
CA GLY A 146 -4.04 4.45 16.20
C GLY A 146 -4.69 5.39 15.20
N ARG A 147 -4.87 6.64 15.62
CA ARG A 147 -5.36 7.73 14.78
C ARG A 147 -4.30 8.81 14.62
N VAL A 148 -4.25 9.38 13.43
CA VAL A 148 -3.34 10.46 13.05
C VAL A 148 -4.16 11.54 12.37
N PHE A 149 -3.83 12.79 12.64
CA PHE A 149 -4.24 13.93 11.84
C PHE A 149 -3.10 14.32 10.91
N ASP A 150 -3.39 14.49 9.61
CA ASP A 150 -2.42 14.93 8.60
C ASP A 150 -3.11 15.74 7.50
N ASP A 151 -2.97 17.07 7.54
CA ASP A 151 -3.50 17.98 6.53
C ASP A 151 -2.45 18.42 5.50
N GLN A 152 -1.35 17.67 5.36
CA GLN A 152 -0.15 17.98 4.58
C GLN A 152 0.73 19.10 5.18
N ASP A 153 0.17 20.00 5.97
CA ASP A 153 0.93 21.05 6.67
C ASP A 153 1.33 20.64 8.08
N SER A 154 0.44 19.94 8.78
CA SER A 154 0.52 19.58 10.19
C SER A 154 0.25 18.09 10.37
N TRP A 155 1.10 17.43 11.16
CA TRP A 155 0.95 16.02 11.48
C TRP A 155 0.98 15.82 12.99
N THR A 156 0.05 15.04 13.53
CA THR A 156 0.04 14.68 14.96
C THR A 156 -0.75 13.41 15.23
N ARG A 157 -0.37 12.69 16.30
CA ARG A 157 -1.16 11.55 16.79
C ARG A 157 -2.38 12.09 17.52
N VAL A 158 -3.55 11.50 17.25
CA VAL A 158 -4.81 11.88 17.88
C VAL A 158 -5.31 10.68 18.69
N ASP A 159 -5.95 10.94 19.81
CA ASP A 159 -6.49 9.89 20.67
C ASP A 159 -7.42 8.99 19.84
N PHE A 160 -7.26 7.67 19.91
CA PHE A 160 -8.23 6.70 19.42
C PHE A 160 -8.68 5.86 20.61
N THR A 161 -9.96 5.91 20.91
CA THR A 161 -10.56 5.45 22.17
C THR A 161 -11.52 4.29 21.94
N MET A 162 -12.00 3.67 23.01
CA MET A 162 -12.96 2.57 22.91
C MET A 162 -14.28 3.01 22.27
N ALA A 163 -14.63 4.30 22.37
CA ALA A 163 -15.80 4.86 21.70
C ALA A 163 -15.64 4.87 20.16
N ASP A 164 -14.41 4.92 19.66
CA ASP A 164 -14.12 4.86 18.22
C ASP A 164 -14.15 3.41 17.68
N CYS A 165 -14.18 2.38 18.55
CA CYS A 165 -14.17 0.96 18.22
C CYS A 165 -15.57 0.37 17.99
N SER A 166 -16.42 1.08 17.26
CA SER A 166 -17.76 0.61 16.89
C SER A 166 -17.91 0.44 15.39
N SER A 167 -18.63 -0.59 14.94
CA SER A 167 -18.87 -0.87 13.51
C SER A 167 -19.69 0.21 12.79
N ASP A 168 -20.38 1.05 13.54
CA ASP A 168 -21.19 2.18 13.07
C ASP A 168 -20.50 3.55 13.31
N ALA A 169 -19.26 3.56 13.81
CA ALA A 169 -18.51 4.79 14.02
C ALA A 169 -18.39 5.57 12.69
N GLU A 170 -18.52 6.89 12.75
CA GLU A 170 -18.56 7.75 11.56
C GLU A 170 -17.38 7.48 10.60
N TRP A 171 -16.19 7.28 11.17
CA TRP A 171 -14.97 7.03 10.40
C TRP A 171 -15.05 5.75 9.56
N ILE A 172 -15.75 4.71 10.01
CA ILE A 172 -15.90 3.44 9.27
C ILE A 172 -16.72 3.66 8.01
N ASN A 173 -17.80 4.44 8.10
CA ASN A 173 -18.65 4.74 6.95
C ASN A 173 -17.86 5.53 5.89
N PHE A 174 -17.10 6.54 6.32
CA PHE A 174 -16.23 7.31 5.42
C PHE A 174 -15.11 6.46 4.82
N ALA A 175 -14.40 5.68 5.65
CA ALA A 175 -13.35 4.78 5.19
C ALA A 175 -13.88 3.78 4.16
N ARG A 176 -15.03 3.17 4.42
CA ARG A 176 -15.66 2.23 3.48
C ARG A 176 -16.04 2.89 2.16
N ALA A 177 -16.58 4.10 2.19
CA ALA A 177 -16.94 4.83 0.98
C ALA A 177 -15.69 5.15 0.12
N VAL A 178 -14.61 5.63 0.75
CA VAL A 178 -13.35 5.98 0.06
C VAL A 178 -12.60 4.73 -0.43
N ASN A 179 -12.60 3.65 0.35
CA ASN A 179 -11.93 2.40 -0.02
C ASN A 179 -12.67 1.65 -1.13
N LYS A 180 -14.01 1.75 -1.21
CA LYS A 180 -14.82 1.14 -2.28
C LYS A 180 -14.66 1.81 -3.65
N THR A 181 -14.33 3.09 -3.70
CA THR A 181 -14.16 3.83 -4.97
C THR A 181 -12.78 3.65 -5.60
N GLY A 182 -11.89 2.84 -5.00
CA GLY A 182 -10.52 2.63 -5.48
C GLY A 182 -9.62 3.87 -5.35
N GLN A 183 -10.12 4.97 -4.78
CA GLN A 183 -9.37 6.22 -4.58
C GLN A 183 -8.58 6.25 -3.25
N GLY A 184 -8.62 5.16 -2.48
CA GLY A 184 -7.82 4.98 -1.28
C GLY A 184 -6.57 4.14 -1.57
N PRO A 185 -5.39 4.48 -1.02
CA PRO A 185 -4.14 3.76 -1.25
C PRO A 185 -4.22 2.32 -0.78
N SER A 186 -4.09 1.35 -1.68
CA SER A 186 -4.19 -0.08 -1.40
C SER A 186 -3.07 -0.60 -0.50
N SER A 187 -1.93 0.10 -0.51
CA SER A 187 -0.71 -0.24 0.22
C SER A 187 -0.03 1.00 0.83
N MET A 188 0.98 0.78 1.68
CA MET A 188 1.82 1.87 2.20
C MET A 188 2.68 2.53 1.10
N ALA A 189 2.91 1.85 -0.03
CA ALA A 189 3.55 2.43 -1.21
C ALA A 189 2.63 3.45 -1.90
N ASP A 190 1.33 3.13 -2.00
CA ASP A 190 0.33 4.06 -2.54
C ASP A 190 0.10 5.24 -1.58
N LEU A 191 0.16 5.00 -0.27
CA LEU A 191 0.09 6.06 0.74
C LEU A 191 1.31 6.98 0.67
N LYS A 192 2.52 6.43 0.45
CA LYS A 192 3.76 7.19 0.22
C LYS A 192 3.72 7.98 -1.09
N ALA A 193 3.15 7.41 -2.15
CA ALA A 193 2.95 8.12 -3.42
C ALA A 193 1.94 9.28 -3.28
N MET A 194 0.94 9.14 -2.40
CA MET A 194 -0.05 10.18 -2.12
C MET A 194 0.40 11.24 -1.10
N MET A 195 1.39 10.95 -0.25
CA MET A 195 1.84 11.84 0.86
C MET A 195 3.29 12.34 0.73
N GLY A 196 4.00 11.95 -0.33
CA GLY A 196 5.41 12.27 -0.52
C GLY A 196 6.31 11.75 0.61
N ASP A 197 7.50 12.34 0.75
CA ASP A 197 8.56 11.88 1.67
C ASP A 197 8.22 11.94 3.17
N LYS A 198 7.04 12.44 3.56
CA LYS A 198 6.61 12.49 4.98
C LYS A 198 6.28 11.11 5.56
N VAL A 199 5.94 10.12 4.73
CA VAL A 199 5.73 8.72 5.17
C VAL A 199 7.06 8.00 5.42
N THR A 200 8.16 8.45 4.82
CA THR A 200 9.51 7.85 4.96
C THR A 200 10.10 8.04 6.36
N MET A 201 9.58 8.97 7.17
CA MET A 201 10.10 9.27 8.51
C MET A 201 9.64 8.29 9.60
N LEU A 202 8.55 7.54 9.37
CA LEU A 202 7.96 6.61 10.35
C LEU A 202 8.61 5.21 10.40
N ASN A 203 9.60 4.94 9.54
CA ASN A 203 10.18 3.60 9.39
C ASN A 203 11.72 3.53 9.48
N ASN A 204 12.43 4.62 9.79
CA ASN A 204 13.89 4.55 9.73
C ASN A 204 14.56 4.36 11.10
N SER A 205 14.84 3.10 11.44
CA SER A 205 15.88 2.74 12.40
C SER A 205 16.84 1.73 11.76
N GLN A 206 17.82 2.20 10.98
CA GLN A 206 19.21 1.72 11.09
C GLN A 206 20.21 2.61 10.32
N PRO A 207 21.36 2.99 10.93
CA PRO A 207 22.55 3.36 10.20
C PRO A 207 23.44 2.13 10.00
N ARG A 208 23.72 1.74 8.75
CA ARG A 208 25.01 1.13 8.42
C ARG A 208 25.30 1.28 6.94
N GLY A 209 26.41 1.97 6.66
CA GLY A 209 26.98 2.07 5.33
C GLY A 209 27.40 0.70 4.79
N GLY A 210 27.26 0.59 3.47
CA GLY A 210 27.62 -0.56 2.67
C GLY A 210 26.86 -0.44 1.35
N ALA A 211 27.51 0.10 0.34
CA ALA A 211 26.93 0.36 -0.98
C ALA A 211 26.23 -0.88 -1.59
N ALA A 212 24.93 -0.79 -1.90
CA ALA A 212 24.28 -1.42 -3.06
C ALA A 212 22.74 -1.26 -3.06
N THR A 213 22.25 -0.70 -4.18
CA THR A 213 20.99 -0.96 -4.90
C THR A 213 19.64 -0.58 -4.27
N ALA A 214 19.05 0.48 -4.82
CA ALA A 214 17.65 0.91 -4.71
C ALA A 214 16.65 -0.23 -5.07
N PRO A 215 15.44 -0.26 -4.47
CA PRO A 215 14.37 -1.13 -4.92
C PRO A 215 13.97 -0.70 -6.34
N LYS A 216 14.10 -1.58 -7.32
CA LYS A 216 13.64 -1.31 -8.68
C LYS A 216 12.12 -1.17 -8.66
N GLU A 217 11.65 0.04 -8.95
CA GLU A 217 10.34 0.29 -9.54
C GLU A 217 10.07 -0.78 -10.63
N PRO A 218 8.84 -1.32 -10.76
CA PRO A 218 8.54 -2.19 -11.89
C PRO A 218 8.93 -1.44 -13.17
N PRO A 219 9.59 -2.07 -14.15
CA PRO A 219 10.11 -1.33 -15.29
C PRO A 219 8.97 -0.56 -15.95
N SER A 220 9.09 0.76 -15.92
CA SER A 220 8.22 1.71 -16.56
C SER A 220 9.05 2.55 -17.51
N GLY A 221 8.46 2.99 -18.61
CA GLY A 221 9.13 3.87 -19.55
C GLY A 221 8.23 5.03 -19.90
N SER A 222 8.82 6.22 -19.97
CA SER A 222 8.15 7.41 -20.50
C SER A 222 8.91 7.86 -21.74
N THR A 223 8.17 8.13 -22.80
CA THR A 223 8.65 8.79 -24.01
C THR A 223 7.94 10.14 -24.13
N ASP A 224 8.32 10.95 -25.11
CA ASP A 224 7.64 12.22 -25.39
C ASP A 224 6.17 12.04 -25.84
N LYS A 225 5.78 10.82 -26.26
CA LYS A 225 4.45 10.55 -26.82
C LYS A 225 3.57 9.62 -25.98
N TYR A 226 4.17 8.71 -25.21
CA TYR A 226 3.45 7.75 -24.38
C TYR A 226 4.24 7.36 -23.14
N SER A 227 3.53 7.03 -22.06
CA SER A 227 4.09 6.39 -20.87
C SER A 227 3.51 5.00 -20.71
N TRP A 228 4.30 4.07 -20.18
CA TRP A 228 3.83 2.74 -19.86
C TRP A 228 4.38 2.30 -18.51
N LYS A 229 3.54 1.56 -17.79
CA LYS A 229 3.87 0.92 -16.53
C LYS A 229 3.35 -0.51 -16.57
N GLN A 230 4.03 -1.41 -15.88
CA GLN A 230 3.58 -2.79 -15.77
C GLN A 230 3.19 -3.11 -14.34
N GLY A 231 2.06 -3.79 -14.20
CA GLY A 231 1.68 -4.53 -13.00
C GLY A 231 2.24 -5.95 -13.04
N GLY A 232 1.71 -6.83 -12.18
CA GLY A 232 2.07 -8.24 -12.18
C GLY A 232 1.72 -8.92 -13.50
N ASP A 233 0.44 -8.90 -13.83
CA ASP A 233 -0.21 -9.54 -14.97
C ASP A 233 -0.61 -8.56 -16.09
N GLU A 234 -0.72 -7.26 -15.81
CA GLU A 234 -1.16 -6.27 -16.79
C GLU A 234 -0.08 -5.23 -17.16
N ILE A 235 -0.23 -4.59 -18.32
CA ILE A 235 0.56 -3.44 -18.76
C ILE A 235 -0.39 -2.31 -19.09
N GLU A 236 -0.20 -1.17 -18.44
CA GLU A 236 -0.99 0.03 -18.67
C GLU A 236 -0.14 1.04 -19.46
N ILE A 237 -0.63 1.45 -20.61
CA ILE A 237 -0.01 2.43 -21.51
C ILE A 237 -0.93 3.65 -21.54
N THR A 238 -0.40 4.81 -21.21
CA THR A 238 -1.09 6.09 -21.27
C THR A 238 -0.50 6.94 -22.39
N ILE A 239 -1.35 7.42 -23.29
CA ILE A 239 -0.99 8.27 -24.41
C ILE A 239 -1.74 9.58 -24.27
N SER A 240 -1.03 10.69 -24.10
CA SER A 240 -1.63 12.03 -24.12
C SER A 240 -2.09 12.34 -25.53
N VAL A 241 -3.38 12.64 -25.72
CA VAL A 241 -3.93 12.92 -27.05
C VAL A 241 -4.51 14.34 -27.12
N PRO A 242 -4.56 14.96 -28.30
CA PRO A 242 -5.12 16.29 -28.45
C PRO A 242 -6.61 16.38 -28.05
N PRO A 243 -7.10 17.56 -27.61
CA PRO A 243 -8.48 17.77 -27.16
C PRO A 243 -9.55 17.42 -28.22
N GLU A 244 -9.20 17.55 -29.50
CA GLU A 244 -10.06 17.22 -30.65
C GLU A 244 -10.09 15.72 -30.99
N CYS A 245 -9.25 14.91 -30.34
CA CYS A 245 -9.22 13.47 -30.52
C CYS A 245 -10.53 12.83 -30.04
N LYS A 246 -11.19 12.05 -30.90
CA LYS A 246 -12.39 11.26 -30.55
C LYS A 246 -12.12 9.80 -30.86
N SER A 247 -12.92 8.90 -30.31
CA SER A 247 -12.81 7.44 -30.55
C SER A 247 -12.66 7.05 -32.02
N LYS A 248 -13.28 7.77 -32.96
CA LYS A 248 -13.16 7.52 -34.42
C LYS A 248 -11.78 7.83 -35.02
N HIS A 249 -10.96 8.62 -34.31
CA HIS A 249 -9.60 8.99 -34.71
C HIS A 249 -8.55 8.11 -34.06
N VAL A 250 -8.95 7.17 -33.19
CA VAL A 250 -8.06 6.24 -32.51
C VAL A 250 -8.22 4.87 -33.14
N LYS A 251 -7.11 4.28 -33.57
CA LYS A 251 -7.06 2.93 -34.12
C LYS A 251 -6.03 2.12 -33.35
N VAL A 252 -6.51 1.24 -32.48
CA VAL A 252 -5.68 0.30 -31.72
C VAL A 252 -5.85 -1.09 -32.31
N LYS A 253 -4.74 -1.74 -32.65
CA LYS A 253 -4.69 -3.14 -33.05
C LYS A 253 -3.83 -3.91 -32.05
N PHE A 254 -4.47 -4.84 -31.34
CA PHE A 254 -3.80 -5.82 -30.50
C PHE A 254 -3.45 -7.05 -31.32
N GLN A 255 -2.22 -7.52 -31.20
CA GLN A 255 -1.79 -8.82 -31.72
C GLN A 255 -1.03 -9.53 -30.61
N THR A 256 -0.97 -10.86 -30.66
CA THR A 256 -0.40 -11.70 -29.60
C THR A 256 1.03 -11.30 -29.20
N SER A 257 1.81 -10.67 -30.08
CA SER A 257 3.19 -10.22 -29.82
C SER A 257 3.52 -8.85 -30.40
N SER A 258 2.53 -8.06 -30.79
CA SER A 258 2.72 -6.73 -31.37
C SER A 258 1.54 -5.81 -31.08
N ILE A 259 1.82 -4.51 -31.06
CA ILE A 259 0.79 -3.47 -30.90
C ILE A 259 0.95 -2.43 -32.00
N ALA A 260 -0.16 -1.91 -32.49
CA ALA A 260 -0.18 -0.72 -33.34
C ALA A 260 -1.27 0.22 -32.85
N VAL A 261 -0.87 1.44 -32.47
CA VAL A 261 -1.71 2.53 -32.01
C VAL A 261 -1.49 3.72 -32.93
N GLU A 262 -2.55 4.10 -33.61
CA GLU A 262 -2.61 5.26 -34.48
C GLU A 262 -3.63 6.25 -33.93
N VAL A 263 -3.23 7.51 -33.80
CA VAL A 263 -4.07 8.61 -33.32
C VAL A 263 -4.07 9.70 -34.38
N GLN A 264 -5.25 10.05 -34.90
CA GLN A 264 -5.44 11.05 -35.96
C GLN A 264 -4.59 10.80 -37.23
N GLY A 265 -4.26 9.55 -37.55
CA GLY A 265 -3.41 9.21 -38.71
C GLY A 265 -1.91 9.21 -38.41
N GLU A 266 -1.49 9.53 -37.18
CA GLU A 266 -0.11 9.43 -36.72
C GLU A 266 0.09 8.14 -35.91
N SER A 267 1.07 7.31 -36.31
CA SER A 267 1.48 6.14 -35.53
C SER A 267 2.21 6.59 -34.27
N ILE A 268 1.53 6.51 -33.12
CA ILE A 268 2.09 6.92 -31.82
C ILE A 268 2.90 5.79 -31.19
N LEU A 269 2.41 4.56 -31.32
CA LEU A 269 3.05 3.37 -30.77
C LEU A 269 2.85 2.20 -31.72
N GLN A 270 3.92 1.76 -32.40
CA GLN A 270 3.87 0.61 -33.29
C GLN A 270 5.14 -0.21 -33.14
N GLY A 271 4.99 -1.50 -32.88
CA GLY A 271 6.14 -2.40 -32.80
C GLY A 271 5.82 -3.77 -32.24
N LYS A 272 6.87 -4.59 -32.17
CA LYS A 272 6.82 -5.90 -31.55
C LYS A 272 6.93 -5.73 -30.05
N LEU A 273 5.97 -6.27 -29.32
CA LEU A 273 5.93 -6.24 -27.86
C LEU A 273 7.04 -7.10 -27.27
N PHE A 274 7.53 -6.75 -26.08
CA PHE A 274 8.58 -7.52 -25.41
C PHE A 274 8.15 -8.96 -25.06
N GLY A 275 6.88 -9.15 -24.72
CA GLY A 275 6.28 -10.44 -24.43
C GLY A 275 4.97 -10.65 -25.19
N THR A 276 4.34 -11.80 -24.92
CA THR A 276 3.04 -12.14 -25.51
C THR A 276 1.89 -11.65 -24.65
N ILE A 277 0.79 -11.21 -25.28
CA ILE A 277 -0.41 -10.69 -24.63
C ILE A 277 -1.65 -11.51 -24.99
N HIS A 278 -2.65 -11.52 -24.11
CA HIS A 278 -4.00 -12.01 -24.41
C HIS A 278 -4.78 -10.89 -25.12
N THR A 279 -5.01 -11.05 -26.42
CA THR A 279 -5.72 -10.04 -27.24
C THR A 279 -7.16 -9.86 -26.80
N ASP A 280 -7.78 -10.91 -26.23
CA ASP A 280 -9.19 -10.91 -25.82
C ASP A 280 -9.40 -10.19 -24.48
N GLY A 281 -8.36 -10.08 -23.64
CA GLY A 281 -8.39 -9.30 -22.39
C GLY A 281 -7.65 -7.97 -22.45
N SER A 282 -7.08 -7.63 -23.61
CA SER A 282 -6.50 -6.30 -23.84
C SER A 282 -7.58 -5.31 -24.26
N THR A 283 -7.66 -4.16 -23.60
CA THR A 283 -8.68 -3.13 -23.86
C THR A 283 -8.05 -1.75 -24.01
N TRP A 284 -8.77 -0.82 -24.63
CA TRP A 284 -8.39 0.58 -24.66
C TRP A 284 -9.59 1.47 -24.37
N SER A 285 -9.34 2.57 -23.67
CA SER A 285 -10.34 3.58 -23.34
C SER A 285 -9.78 4.97 -23.56
N LEU A 286 -10.65 5.89 -23.98
CA LEU A 286 -10.32 7.30 -24.13
C LEU A 286 -10.97 8.05 -22.98
N SER A 287 -10.16 8.55 -22.05
CA SER A 287 -10.60 9.25 -20.84
C SER A 287 -10.23 10.73 -20.90
N GLY A 288 -10.93 11.56 -20.11
CA GLY A 288 -10.72 13.00 -20.05
C GLY A 288 -11.50 13.81 -21.09
N ASP A 289 -11.63 15.12 -20.81
CA ASP A 289 -12.30 16.10 -21.66
C ASP A 289 -11.40 17.31 -21.90
N GLY A 290 -11.43 17.84 -23.13
CA GLY A 290 -10.60 18.97 -23.51
C GLY A 290 -9.10 18.68 -23.37
N LYS A 291 -8.36 19.54 -22.65
CA LYS A 291 -6.89 19.50 -22.58
C LYS A 291 -6.31 18.32 -21.78
N GLU A 292 -7.14 17.61 -21.02
CA GLU A 292 -6.73 16.46 -20.19
C GLU A 292 -7.06 15.11 -20.86
N ARG A 293 -7.31 15.12 -22.18
CA ARG A 293 -7.72 13.91 -22.90
C ARG A 293 -6.55 12.94 -23.06
N ALA A 294 -6.74 11.71 -22.61
CA ALA A 294 -5.73 10.66 -22.63
C ALA A 294 -6.32 9.32 -23.09
N LEU A 295 -5.56 8.62 -23.93
CA LEU A 295 -5.84 7.26 -24.37
C LEU A 295 -5.12 6.28 -23.44
N SER A 296 -5.88 5.51 -22.68
CA SER A 296 -5.39 4.46 -21.80
C SER A 296 -5.57 3.10 -22.47
N ILE A 297 -4.51 2.31 -22.52
CA ILE A 297 -4.49 0.98 -23.12
C ILE A 297 -4.01 0.01 -22.05
N GLU A 298 -4.79 -1.02 -21.79
CA GLU A 298 -4.50 -2.09 -20.84
C GLU A 298 -4.24 -3.37 -21.62
N LEU A 299 -3.06 -3.96 -21.44
CA LEU A 299 -2.67 -5.23 -22.05
C LEU A 299 -2.57 -6.30 -20.97
N GLU A 300 -3.29 -7.40 -21.15
CA GLU A 300 -3.15 -8.58 -20.31
C GLU A 300 -1.97 -9.43 -20.80
N LYS A 301 -0.99 -9.70 -19.93
CA LYS A 301 0.17 -10.52 -20.29
C LYS A 301 -0.24 -11.98 -20.34
N ALA A 302 0.15 -12.68 -21.41
CA ALA A 302 -0.10 -14.12 -21.51
C ALA A 302 0.88 -14.98 -20.68
N LYS A 303 1.91 -14.36 -20.12
CA LYS A 303 2.88 -15.00 -19.21
C LYS A 303 3.30 -13.99 -18.15
N GLU A 304 3.44 -14.45 -16.91
CA GLU A 304 3.95 -13.66 -15.78
C GLU A 304 5.47 -13.40 -15.91
N ILE A 305 5.83 -12.63 -16.95
CA ILE A 305 7.20 -12.21 -17.24
C ILE A 305 7.28 -10.71 -17.02
N THR A 306 8.35 -10.26 -16.37
CA THR A 306 8.66 -8.83 -16.26
C THR A 306 9.21 -8.32 -17.59
N TRP A 307 8.55 -7.32 -18.17
CA TRP A 307 8.98 -6.72 -19.42
C TRP A 307 10.07 -5.69 -19.16
N THR A 308 11.24 -5.79 -19.80
CA THR A 308 12.29 -4.78 -19.59
C THR A 308 12.10 -3.55 -20.47
N ALA A 309 11.26 -3.65 -21.50
CA ALA A 309 10.84 -2.58 -22.39
C ALA A 309 9.42 -2.87 -22.89
N LEU A 310 8.69 -1.85 -23.36
CA LEU A 310 7.38 -2.06 -23.98
C LEU A 310 7.50 -2.77 -25.34
N LEU A 311 8.48 -2.35 -26.14
CA LEU A 311 8.78 -2.89 -27.46
C LEU A 311 10.17 -3.55 -27.47
N GLN A 312 10.38 -4.53 -28.36
CA GLN A 312 11.69 -5.12 -28.68
C GLN A 312 12.48 -4.28 -29.68
#